data_AF-A0A1M7LB79-F1
#
_entry.id   AF-A0A1M7LB79-F1
#
_cell.length_a   1.000
_cell.length_b   1.000
_cell.length_c   1.000
_cell.angle_alpha   90.00
_cell.angle_beta   90.00
_cell.angle_gamma   90.00
#
_symmetry.space_group_name_H-M   'P 1'
#
loop_
_entity.id
_entity.type
_entity.pdbx_description
1 polymer ?
#
loop_
_entity_poly.entity_id
_entity_poly.type
_entity_poly.pdbx_seq_one_letter_code
_entity_poly.pdbx_strand_id
1 'polypeptide(L)'
;MKRILVTLFIYCITQTLFSQTALNTVFKDAVAIENENVATNGFDYILNVVLEIPNQKELVIANNASMLPNKILFHSSLVNRFNSVTVISPDWVYYKAVSSIKDVDCAEPSPSFRVYKITKGPQNKISIDSTITYRGTFPTIQYRKSKETAQDKLLIYYTENWGSICCPKDPKWDRIKEIEAFKKQFRNYESKTYLKNRGKEGEHEYYYTLEKLELKDRLNFILKSKSYDEKPNTKKLSPELYFPYYISNYDLTEVK
;
A
#
# COMPACT_ATOMS: atom_id res chain seq x y z
N MET A 1 6.43 45.20 20.19
CA MET A 1 6.21 44.80 18.78
C MET A 1 7.42 44.13 18.12
N LYS A 2 8.67 44.59 18.31
CA LYS A 2 9.87 43.99 17.68
C LYS A 2 10.13 42.50 18.02
N ARG A 3 9.73 42.01 19.19
CA ARG A 3 9.92 40.60 19.59
C ARG A 3 8.96 39.62 18.90
N ILE A 4 7.80 40.07 18.45
CA ILE A 4 6.81 39.21 17.75
C ILE A 4 7.23 38.97 16.29
N LEU A 5 7.88 39.96 15.68
CA LEU A 5 8.34 39.87 14.29
C LEU A 5 9.46 38.83 14.11
N VAL A 6 10.35 38.69 15.11
CA VAL A 6 11.46 37.73 15.07
C VAL A 6 10.97 36.29 15.20
N THR A 7 9.94 36.03 16.01
CA THR A 7 9.35 34.69 16.16
C THR A 7 8.63 34.24 14.89
N LEU A 8 7.94 35.16 14.21
CA LEU A 8 7.31 34.90 12.90
C LEU A 8 8.35 34.63 11.80
N PHE A 9 9.49 35.32 11.82
CA PHE A 9 10.55 35.11 10.86
C PHE A 9 11.24 33.75 11.01
N ILE A 10 11.48 33.31 12.26
CA ILE A 10 12.06 31.98 12.54
C ILE A 10 11.08 30.85 12.15
N TYR A 11 9.77 31.05 12.38
CA TYR A 11 8.76 30.08 11.97
C TYR A 11 8.72 29.89 10.44
N CYS A 12 8.82 30.98 9.67
CA CYS A 12 8.90 30.91 8.20
C CYS A 12 10.16 30.20 7.69
N ILE A 13 11.32 30.35 8.36
CA ILE A 13 12.56 29.70 7.93
C ILE A 13 12.45 28.17 8.11
N THR A 14 11.85 27.68 9.19
CA THR A 14 11.72 26.23 9.43
C THR A 14 10.82 25.51 8.40
N GLN A 15 9.87 26.21 7.80
CA GLN A 15 8.99 25.65 6.75
C GLN A 15 9.70 25.49 5.39
N THR A 16 10.84 26.16 5.18
CA THR A 16 11.57 26.13 3.89
C THR A 16 12.70 25.09 3.83
N LEU A 17 13.13 24.55 4.98
CA LEU A 17 14.26 23.62 5.06
C LEU A 17 13.98 22.24 4.41
N PHE A 18 12.71 21.84 4.31
CA PHE A 18 12.36 20.57 3.69
C PHE A 18 12.56 20.58 2.16
N SER A 19 12.37 21.74 1.51
CA SER A 19 12.46 21.84 0.05
C SER A 19 13.89 21.72 -0.47
N GLN A 20 14.88 22.25 0.27
CA GLN A 20 16.29 22.15 -0.10
C GLN A 20 16.90 20.77 0.20
N THR A 21 16.37 20.04 1.19
CA THR A 21 16.93 18.75 1.60
C THR A 21 16.55 17.61 0.66
N ALA A 22 15.31 17.57 0.15
CA ALA A 22 14.86 16.48 -0.74
C ALA A 22 15.64 16.39 -2.06
N LEU A 23 16.09 17.53 -2.60
CA LEU A 23 16.82 17.60 -3.90
C LEU A 23 18.22 16.99 -3.86
N ASN A 24 18.87 16.99 -2.69
CA ASN A 24 20.23 16.45 -2.49
C ASN A 24 20.23 15.14 -1.69
N THR A 25 19.06 14.54 -1.47
CA THR A 25 18.93 13.30 -0.70
C THR A 25 19.03 12.09 -1.62
N VAL A 26 19.88 11.15 -1.24
CA VAL A 26 19.89 9.80 -1.81
C VAL A 26 18.86 8.97 -1.05
N PHE A 27 17.78 8.59 -1.72
CA PHE A 27 16.74 7.74 -1.18
C PHE A 27 17.12 6.28 -1.36
N LYS A 28 17.47 5.61 -0.26
CA LYS A 28 17.90 4.20 -0.27
C LYS A 28 16.74 3.24 -0.03
N ASP A 29 16.93 2.01 -0.47
CA ASP A 29 15.99 0.89 -0.29
C ASP A 29 14.57 1.19 -0.79
N ALA A 30 14.46 2.00 -1.85
CA ALA A 30 13.18 2.41 -2.39
C ALA A 30 12.46 1.23 -3.04
N VAL A 31 11.14 1.16 -2.80
CA VAL A 31 10.24 0.22 -3.45
C VAL A 31 9.69 0.87 -4.71
N ALA A 32 10.01 0.32 -5.88
CA ALA A 32 9.37 0.71 -7.13
C ALA A 32 7.95 0.14 -7.20
N ILE A 33 7.00 0.98 -7.61
CA ILE A 33 5.64 0.57 -7.97
C ILE A 33 5.39 1.04 -9.40
N GLU A 34 5.29 0.08 -10.30
CA GLU A 34 4.99 0.27 -11.72
C GLU A 34 3.52 -0.07 -12.01
N ASN A 35 3.01 0.35 -13.17
CA ASN A 35 1.61 0.12 -13.57
C ASN A 35 1.24 -1.38 -13.57
N GLU A 36 2.16 -2.25 -13.98
CA GLU A 36 1.99 -3.72 -13.94
C GLU A 36 1.86 -4.28 -12.52
N ASN A 37 2.29 -3.53 -11.51
CA ASN A 37 2.15 -3.93 -10.12
C ASN A 37 0.83 -3.51 -9.51
N VAL A 38 -0.05 -2.80 -10.24
CA VAL A 38 -1.28 -2.22 -9.68
C VAL A 38 -2.51 -2.77 -10.41
N ALA A 39 -3.52 -3.14 -9.64
CA ALA A 39 -4.88 -3.30 -10.17
C ALA A 39 -5.87 -2.53 -9.32
N THR A 40 -6.97 -2.09 -9.95
CA THR A 40 -8.05 -1.35 -9.30
C THR A 40 -9.39 -1.70 -9.93
N ASN A 41 -10.45 -1.60 -9.13
CA ASN A 41 -11.84 -1.61 -9.60
C ASN A 41 -12.40 -0.18 -9.80
N GLY A 42 -11.55 0.84 -9.74
CA GLY A 42 -11.92 2.26 -9.79
C GLY A 42 -12.10 2.92 -8.42
N PHE A 43 -12.23 2.12 -7.35
CA PHE A 43 -12.31 2.61 -5.98
C PHE A 43 -11.17 2.04 -5.11
N ASP A 44 -11.05 0.72 -5.04
CA ASP A 44 -10.03 0.01 -4.27
C ASP A 44 -8.82 -0.38 -5.11
N TYR A 45 -7.68 -0.60 -4.46
CA TYR A 45 -6.41 -0.89 -5.12
C TYR A 45 -5.73 -2.11 -4.50
N ILE A 46 -5.06 -2.89 -5.33
CA ILE A 46 -4.12 -3.93 -4.90
C ILE A 46 -2.76 -3.68 -5.54
N LEU A 47 -1.71 -3.92 -4.76
CA LEU A 47 -0.33 -3.91 -5.22
C LEU A 47 0.21 -5.33 -5.26
N ASN A 48 0.99 -5.62 -6.29
CA ASN A 48 1.78 -6.84 -6.41
C ASN A 48 3.21 -6.63 -5.89
N VAL A 49 3.36 -5.89 -4.78
CA VAL A 49 4.66 -5.56 -4.19
C VAL A 49 4.57 -5.62 -2.68
N VAL A 50 5.53 -6.31 -2.05
CA VAL A 50 5.63 -6.33 -0.58
C VAL A 50 6.22 -5.00 -0.10
N LEU A 51 5.45 -4.24 0.68
CA LEU A 51 5.90 -2.95 1.22
C LEU A 51 6.60 -3.09 2.57
N GLU A 52 6.37 -4.20 3.28
CA GLU A 52 6.95 -4.43 4.60
C GLU A 52 8.44 -4.78 4.51
N ILE A 53 9.24 -4.07 5.31
CA ILE A 53 10.66 -4.35 5.45
C ILE A 53 10.93 -4.62 6.93
N PRO A 54 11.42 -5.83 7.29
CA PRO A 54 11.70 -6.18 8.67
C PRO A 54 12.59 -5.12 9.34
N ASN A 55 12.19 -4.68 10.53
CA ASN A 55 12.91 -3.71 11.36
C ASN A 55 13.07 -2.29 10.76
N GLN A 56 12.42 -1.98 9.63
CA GLN A 56 12.50 -0.66 9.02
C GLN A 56 11.38 0.26 9.52
N LYS A 57 11.77 1.43 10.04
CA LYS A 57 10.82 2.44 10.55
C LYS A 57 10.41 3.47 9.51
N GLU A 58 11.09 3.52 8.38
CA GLU A 58 10.85 4.49 7.31
C GLU A 58 10.63 3.74 5.99
N LEU A 59 9.62 4.12 5.22
CA LEU A 59 9.37 3.51 3.91
C LEU A 59 9.61 4.53 2.81
N VAL A 60 10.35 4.15 1.76
CA VAL A 60 10.50 4.95 0.55
C VAL A 60 9.81 4.23 -0.59
N ILE A 61 8.89 4.92 -1.26
CA ILE A 61 8.14 4.43 -2.41
C ILE A 61 8.46 5.31 -3.61
N ALA A 62 8.87 4.70 -4.72
CA ALA A 62 8.89 5.33 -6.03
C ALA A 62 7.63 4.90 -6.78
N ASN A 63 6.61 5.76 -6.78
CA ASN A 63 5.32 5.49 -7.40
C ASN A 63 5.33 5.97 -8.86
N ASN A 64 5.71 5.07 -9.76
CA ASN A 64 5.67 5.27 -11.21
C ASN A 64 4.35 4.79 -11.83
N ALA A 65 3.45 4.21 -11.02
CA ALA A 65 2.13 3.80 -11.46
C ALA A 65 1.18 5.00 -11.53
N SER A 66 0.92 5.50 -12.74
CA SER A 66 0.00 6.61 -12.98
C SER A 66 -1.45 6.29 -12.56
N MET A 67 -1.81 5.01 -12.55
CA MET A 67 -3.13 4.56 -12.10
C MET A 67 -3.31 4.54 -10.58
N LEU A 68 -2.23 4.65 -9.80
CA LEU A 68 -2.26 4.65 -8.32
C LEU A 68 -2.14 6.07 -7.79
N PRO A 69 -3.23 6.70 -7.30
CA PRO A 69 -3.15 8.03 -6.74
C PRO A 69 -2.29 8.04 -5.47
N ASN A 70 -1.33 8.97 -5.38
CA ASN A 70 -0.45 9.09 -4.21
C ASN A 70 -1.23 9.18 -2.88
N LYS A 71 -2.42 9.80 -2.89
CA LYS A 71 -3.28 9.90 -1.70
C LYS A 71 -3.66 8.54 -1.09
N ILE A 72 -3.74 7.49 -1.90
CA ILE A 72 -3.99 6.12 -1.42
C ILE A 72 -2.82 5.62 -0.57
N LEU A 73 -1.59 6.00 -0.90
CA LEU A 73 -0.39 5.68 -0.13
C LEU A 73 -0.27 6.49 1.18
N PHE A 74 -1.11 7.50 1.38
CA PHE A 74 -1.12 8.33 2.59
C PHE A 74 -2.09 7.79 3.66
N HIS A 75 -2.81 6.70 3.38
CA HIS A 75 -3.82 6.17 4.27
C HIS A 75 -3.24 5.51 5.53
N SER A 76 -4.07 5.52 6.58
CA SER A 76 -3.70 5.09 7.92
C SER A 76 -3.18 3.66 8.01
N SER A 77 -3.59 2.70 7.16
CA SER A 77 -3.07 1.33 7.22
C SER A 77 -1.57 1.25 6.93
N LEU A 78 -1.08 2.03 5.96
CA LEU A 78 0.33 2.10 5.61
C LEU A 78 1.09 3.00 6.57
N VAL A 79 0.57 4.21 6.80
CA VAL A 79 1.19 5.16 7.72
C VAL A 79 1.26 4.58 9.12
N ASN A 80 0.27 3.81 9.60
CA ASN A 80 0.32 3.18 10.93
C ASN A 80 1.46 2.15 11.09
N ARG A 81 1.96 1.55 10.01
CA ARG A 81 3.06 0.58 10.06
C ARG A 81 4.45 1.22 10.12
N PHE A 82 4.59 2.45 9.60
CA PHE A 82 5.89 3.15 9.54
C PHE A 82 5.87 4.46 10.33
N ASN A 83 7.03 4.93 10.80
CA ASN A 83 7.12 6.25 11.44
C ASN A 83 7.11 7.37 10.39
N SER A 84 7.70 7.10 9.22
CA SER A 84 7.66 7.99 8.08
C SER A 84 7.53 7.21 6.78
N VAL A 85 6.82 7.79 5.81
CA VAL A 85 6.70 7.29 4.45
C VAL A 85 7.09 8.42 3.51
N THR A 86 8.02 8.17 2.60
CA THR A 86 8.36 9.09 1.51
C THR A 86 7.84 8.50 0.21
N VAL A 87 7.03 9.28 -0.53
CA VAL A 87 6.52 8.91 -1.85
C VAL A 87 7.13 9.84 -2.88
N ILE A 88 7.86 9.28 -3.83
CA ILE A 88 8.43 9.98 -4.97
C ILE A 88 7.63 9.54 -6.19
N SER A 89 7.01 10.46 -6.92
CA SER A 89 6.26 10.13 -8.13
C SER A 89 6.56 11.13 -9.24
N PRO A 90 6.43 10.74 -10.52
CA PRO A 90 6.29 11.71 -11.60
C PRO A 90 5.17 12.70 -11.28
N ASP A 91 5.32 13.97 -11.68
CA ASP A 91 4.24 14.94 -11.56
C ASP A 91 3.20 14.68 -12.67
N TRP A 92 2.31 13.73 -12.42
CA TRP A 92 1.27 13.33 -13.36
C TRP A 92 0.34 14.48 -13.77
N VAL A 93 0.18 15.50 -12.93
CA VAL A 93 -0.60 16.70 -13.27
C VAL A 93 0.14 17.51 -14.33
N TYR A 94 1.45 17.72 -14.13
CA TYR A 94 2.31 18.36 -15.12
C TYR A 94 2.34 17.57 -16.45
N TYR A 95 2.59 16.27 -16.41
CA TYR A 95 2.68 15.45 -17.62
C TYR A 95 1.36 15.38 -18.38
N LYS A 96 0.22 15.30 -17.69
CA LYS A 96 -1.10 15.35 -18.32
C LYS A 96 -1.33 16.70 -19.01
N ALA A 97 -0.95 17.80 -18.37
CA ALA A 97 -1.06 19.13 -18.96
C ALA A 97 -0.20 19.25 -20.23
N VAL A 98 1.06 18.81 -20.19
CA VAL A 98 1.96 18.89 -21.35
C VAL A 98 1.47 18.00 -22.49
N SER A 99 1.02 16.77 -22.21
CA SER A 99 0.48 15.87 -23.25
C SER A 99 -0.76 16.39 -23.97
N SER A 100 -1.46 17.38 -23.39
CA SER A 100 -2.68 17.95 -23.96
C SER A 100 -2.43 19.11 -24.93
N ILE A 101 -1.18 19.57 -25.04
CA ILE A 101 -0.78 20.65 -25.93
C ILE A 101 -0.54 20.06 -27.32
N LYS A 102 -1.35 20.45 -28.31
CA LYS A 102 -1.36 19.86 -29.65
C LYS A 102 -0.21 20.32 -30.57
N ASP A 103 0.44 21.44 -30.25
CA ASP A 103 1.42 22.11 -31.13
C ASP A 103 2.83 22.20 -30.54
N VAL A 104 3.22 21.28 -29.65
CA VAL A 104 4.60 21.24 -29.15
C VAL A 104 5.47 20.55 -30.19
N ASP A 105 6.09 21.36 -31.06
CA ASP A 105 7.21 20.94 -31.89
C ASP A 105 8.29 20.29 -31.02
N CYS A 106 8.43 18.97 -31.14
CA CYS A 106 9.59 18.10 -30.86
C CYS A 106 10.36 18.25 -29.51
N ALA A 107 9.94 19.09 -28.57
CA ALA A 107 10.63 19.26 -27.29
C ALA A 107 10.11 18.24 -26.26
N GLU A 108 10.98 17.32 -25.83
CA GLU A 108 10.66 16.44 -24.71
C GLU A 108 10.38 17.27 -23.45
N PRO A 109 9.29 16.95 -22.70
CA PRO A 109 8.99 17.66 -21.47
C PRO A 109 10.14 17.49 -20.48
N SER A 110 10.57 18.60 -19.86
CA SER A 110 11.53 18.55 -18.77
C SER A 110 11.02 17.63 -17.67
N PRO A 111 11.83 16.66 -17.18
CA PRO A 111 11.33 15.75 -16.16
C PRO A 111 10.93 16.49 -14.88
N SER A 112 9.84 16.03 -14.27
CA SER A 112 9.25 16.65 -13.08
C SER A 112 8.77 15.56 -12.12
N PHE A 113 9.23 15.65 -10.87
CA PHE A 113 8.83 14.72 -9.81
C PHE A 113 8.32 15.47 -8.61
N ARG A 114 7.36 14.85 -7.93
CA ARG A 114 6.83 15.29 -6.65
C ARG A 114 7.29 14.35 -5.56
N VAL A 115 7.84 14.93 -4.51
CA VAL A 115 8.28 14.19 -3.32
C VAL A 115 7.34 14.56 -2.18
N TYR A 116 6.67 13.56 -1.63
CA TYR A 116 5.84 13.68 -0.44
C TYR A 116 6.55 13.03 0.72
N LYS A 117 6.55 13.68 1.88
CA LYS A 117 6.96 13.08 3.14
C LYS A 117 5.80 13.09 4.10
N ILE A 118 5.45 11.90 4.54
CA ILE A 118 4.40 11.63 5.51
C ILE A 118 5.09 11.23 6.81
N THR A 119 4.74 11.90 7.90
CA THR A 119 5.31 11.63 9.23
C THR A 119 4.23 11.54 10.28
N LYS A 120 4.45 10.66 11.26
CA LYS A 120 3.64 10.66 12.49
C LYS A 120 4.21 11.66 13.49
N GLY A 121 3.41 12.68 13.81
CA GLY A 121 3.67 13.59 14.91
C GLY A 121 3.20 13.03 16.27
N PRO A 122 3.31 13.84 17.34
CA PRO A 122 2.75 13.52 18.65
C PRO A 122 1.27 13.16 18.55
N GLN A 123 0.79 12.23 19.39
CA GLN A 123 -0.60 11.75 19.42
C GLN A 123 -1.10 11.10 18.12
N ASN A 124 -0.21 10.52 17.31
CA ASN A 124 -0.54 9.90 16.01
C ASN A 124 -1.14 10.85 14.97
N LYS A 125 -0.93 12.16 15.11
CA LYS A 125 -1.35 13.13 14.10
C LYS A 125 -0.45 12.99 12.86
N ILE A 126 -1.05 12.76 11.70
CA ILE A 126 -0.35 12.63 10.42
C ILE A 126 -0.06 14.04 9.87
N SER A 127 1.19 14.31 9.51
CA SER A 127 1.59 15.48 8.72
C SER A 127 2.09 15.05 7.36
N ILE A 128 1.78 15.84 6.33
CA ILE A 128 2.15 15.59 4.94
C ILE A 128 2.81 16.85 4.40
N ASP A 129 4.10 16.75 4.11
CA ASP A 129 4.87 17.78 3.41
C ASP A 129 5.07 17.34 1.96
N SER A 130 5.13 18.30 1.03
CA SER A 130 5.43 17.99 -0.37
C SER A 130 6.31 19.05 -1.00
N THR A 131 7.20 18.62 -1.89
CA THR A 131 7.98 19.51 -2.75
C THR A 131 7.95 19.00 -4.19
N ILE A 132 8.17 19.91 -5.14
CA ILE A 132 8.25 19.58 -6.56
C ILE A 132 9.67 19.87 -7.03
N THR A 133 10.22 18.93 -7.79
CA THR A 133 11.57 18.97 -8.32
C THR A 133 11.50 19.22 -9.83
N TYR A 134 12.23 20.22 -10.31
CA TYR A 134 12.27 20.64 -11.71
C TYR A 134 13.72 20.85 -12.14
N ARG A 135 14.02 20.64 -13.43
CA ARG A 135 15.25 21.09 -14.11
C ARG A 135 16.56 20.59 -13.49
N GLY A 136 16.86 19.30 -13.66
CA GLY A 136 18.22 18.75 -13.52
C GLY A 136 18.65 18.36 -12.11
N THR A 137 17.89 18.73 -11.07
CA THR A 137 18.08 18.25 -9.70
C THR A 137 17.03 17.20 -9.38
N PHE A 138 17.36 15.94 -9.67
CA PHE A 138 16.48 14.80 -9.43
C PHE A 138 16.91 14.04 -8.18
N PRO A 139 15.95 13.55 -7.37
CA PRO A 139 16.28 12.68 -6.25
C PRO A 139 17.01 11.43 -6.78
N THR A 140 18.15 11.09 -6.19
CA THR A 140 18.81 9.83 -6.51
C THR A 140 18.07 8.71 -5.77
N ILE A 141 17.45 7.80 -6.51
CA ILE A 141 16.71 6.67 -5.95
C ILE A 141 17.56 5.41 -6.11
N GLN A 142 17.93 4.81 -4.98
CA GLN A 142 18.53 3.48 -4.93
C GLN A 142 17.43 2.48 -4.62
N TYR A 143 16.98 1.79 -5.66
CA TYR A 143 15.97 0.76 -5.53
C TYR A 143 16.51 -0.43 -4.74
N ARG A 144 15.67 -0.98 -3.88
CA ARG A 144 15.99 -2.25 -3.24
C ARG A 144 16.18 -3.33 -4.31
N LYS A 145 17.18 -4.18 -4.14
CA LYS A 145 17.24 -5.43 -4.91
C LYS A 145 16.03 -6.28 -4.53
N SER A 146 15.42 -6.93 -5.53
CA SER A 146 14.43 -7.98 -5.28
C SER A 146 15.02 -8.93 -4.24
N LYS A 147 14.43 -8.97 -3.03
CA LYS A 147 14.89 -9.91 -2.01
C LYS A 147 14.42 -11.28 -2.49
N GLU A 148 15.37 -12.16 -2.75
CA GLU A 148 15.11 -13.60 -2.84
C GLU A 148 14.22 -13.97 -1.65
N THR A 149 13.10 -14.61 -1.95
CA THR A 149 12.18 -15.16 -0.96
C THR A 149 13.02 -15.94 0.03
N ALA A 150 13.14 -15.45 1.27
CA ALA A 150 13.91 -16.17 2.27
C ALA A 150 13.34 -17.59 2.36
N GLN A 151 14.20 -18.60 2.34
CA GLN A 151 13.84 -19.98 2.62
C GLN A 151 12.90 -19.95 3.86
N ASP A 152 11.73 -20.59 3.76
CA ASP A 152 10.70 -20.69 4.81
C ASP A 152 9.69 -19.53 4.95
N LYS A 153 9.64 -18.57 4.01
CA LYS A 153 8.59 -17.54 3.97
C LYS A 153 7.57 -17.73 2.85
N LEU A 154 6.30 -17.57 3.19
CA LEU A 154 5.19 -17.57 2.25
C LEU A 154 4.73 -16.16 1.95
N LEU A 155 4.45 -15.88 0.69
CA LEU A 155 3.85 -14.62 0.23
C LEU A 155 2.33 -14.73 0.32
N ILE A 156 1.71 -13.93 1.18
CA ILE A 156 0.27 -13.95 1.45
C ILE A 156 -0.37 -12.66 0.97
N TYR A 157 -1.46 -12.75 0.22
CA TYR A 157 -2.24 -11.59 -0.24
C TYR A 157 -3.42 -11.30 0.67
N TYR A 158 -3.97 -12.34 1.29
CA TYR A 158 -5.15 -12.20 2.13
C TYR A 158 -5.10 -13.18 3.30
N THR A 159 -5.49 -12.69 4.47
CA THR A 159 -5.77 -13.53 5.63
C THR A 159 -7.20 -13.32 6.06
N GLU A 160 -7.89 -14.43 6.27
CA GLU A 160 -9.27 -14.47 6.71
C GLU A 160 -9.33 -15.14 8.07
N ASN A 161 -9.91 -14.45 9.06
CA ASN A 161 -9.93 -14.91 10.45
C ASN A 161 -11.33 -15.40 10.82
N TRP A 162 -11.49 -16.67 11.20
CA TRP A 162 -12.76 -17.24 11.65
C TRP A 162 -12.78 -17.31 13.18
N GLY A 163 -13.82 -16.76 13.79
CA GLY A 163 -14.06 -16.85 15.24
C GLY A 163 -14.79 -18.13 15.66
N SER A 164 -15.21 -18.19 16.93
CA SER A 164 -15.87 -19.36 17.52
C SER A 164 -17.17 -19.69 16.80
N ILE A 165 -17.50 -20.99 16.71
CA ILE A 165 -18.79 -21.47 16.20
C ILE A 165 -19.92 -21.24 17.22
N CYS A 166 -19.60 -21.11 18.51
CA CYS A 166 -20.61 -21.06 19.57
C CYS A 166 -20.72 -19.74 20.34
N CYS A 167 -19.65 -19.20 20.96
CA CYS A 167 -19.81 -18.14 21.97
C CYS A 167 -18.58 -17.21 22.13
N PRO A 168 -18.63 -15.94 21.65
CA PRO A 168 -19.60 -15.42 20.71
C PRO A 168 -19.41 -16.06 19.33
N LYS A 169 -20.52 -16.46 18.71
CA LYS A 169 -20.51 -17.02 17.36
C LYS A 169 -20.06 -15.97 16.35
N ASP A 170 -19.09 -16.32 15.51
CA ASP A 170 -18.73 -15.54 14.33
C ASP A 170 -19.89 -15.60 13.30
N PRO A 171 -20.46 -14.46 12.88
CA PRO A 171 -21.54 -14.42 11.89
C PRO A 171 -21.18 -15.07 10.54
N LYS A 172 -19.90 -15.27 10.22
CA LYS A 172 -19.50 -16.01 9.02
C LYS A 172 -19.96 -17.46 9.00
N TRP A 173 -20.09 -18.08 10.16
CA TRP A 173 -20.61 -19.45 10.26
C TRP A 173 -22.03 -19.58 9.73
N ASP A 174 -22.83 -18.53 9.78
CA ASP A 174 -24.19 -18.52 9.20
C ASP A 174 -24.18 -18.48 7.67
N ARG A 175 -23.06 -18.09 7.06
CA ARG A 175 -22.89 -17.92 5.61
C ARG A 175 -21.92 -18.93 4.98
N ILE A 176 -21.51 -19.96 5.72
CA ILE A 176 -20.46 -20.89 5.29
C ILE A 176 -20.69 -21.48 3.90
N LYS A 177 -21.92 -21.89 3.57
CA LYS A 177 -22.26 -22.45 2.25
C LYS A 177 -22.03 -21.46 1.10
N GLU A 178 -22.37 -20.19 1.31
CA GLU A 178 -22.15 -19.14 0.30
C GLU A 178 -20.65 -18.88 0.12
N ILE A 179 -19.93 -18.77 1.24
CA ILE A 179 -18.48 -18.54 1.24
C ILE A 179 -17.75 -19.69 0.56
N GLU A 180 -18.11 -20.94 0.83
CA GLU A 180 -17.54 -22.13 0.19
C GLU A 180 -17.84 -22.18 -1.31
N ALA A 181 -19.07 -21.87 -1.71
CA ALA A 181 -19.46 -21.83 -3.12
C ALA A 181 -18.68 -20.76 -3.90
N PHE A 182 -18.50 -19.57 -3.31
CA PHE A 182 -17.66 -18.51 -3.85
C PHE A 182 -16.20 -18.97 -3.97
N LYS A 183 -15.60 -19.50 -2.90
CA LYS A 183 -14.20 -19.96 -2.91
C LYS A 183 -13.95 -21.08 -3.91
N LYS A 184 -14.94 -21.95 -4.15
CA LYS A 184 -14.84 -23.02 -5.15
C LYS A 184 -14.62 -22.49 -6.57
N GLN A 185 -15.06 -21.27 -6.87
CA GLN A 185 -14.80 -20.62 -8.17
C GLN A 185 -13.31 -20.34 -8.39
N PHE A 186 -12.54 -20.20 -7.30
CA PHE A 186 -11.10 -19.89 -7.34
C PHE A 186 -10.21 -21.11 -7.10
N ARG A 187 -10.73 -22.21 -6.53
CA ARG A 187 -9.95 -23.44 -6.27
C ARG A 187 -9.36 -24.07 -7.54
N ASN A 188 -10.01 -23.88 -8.69
CA ASN A 188 -9.53 -24.40 -9.97
C ASN A 188 -8.23 -23.73 -10.46
N TYR A 189 -7.79 -22.65 -9.80
CA TYR A 189 -6.59 -21.90 -10.19
C TYR A 189 -5.33 -22.33 -9.43
N GLU A 190 -5.30 -23.48 -8.74
CA GLU A 190 -4.12 -23.97 -7.99
C GLU A 190 -3.55 -22.97 -6.95
N SER A 191 -4.36 -22.02 -6.47
CA SER A 191 -3.90 -21.08 -5.45
C SER A 191 -3.74 -21.80 -4.12
N LYS A 192 -2.52 -21.84 -3.59
CA LYS A 192 -2.25 -22.47 -2.29
C LYS A 192 -2.93 -21.69 -1.17
N THR A 193 -3.61 -22.43 -0.31
CA THR A 193 -4.25 -21.92 0.90
C THR A 193 -3.65 -22.63 2.09
N TYR A 194 -3.32 -21.88 3.13
CA TYR A 194 -2.77 -22.42 4.37
C TYR A 194 -3.70 -22.12 5.53
N LEU A 195 -3.74 -23.01 6.51
CA LEU A 195 -4.59 -22.95 7.67
C LEU A 195 -3.72 -22.87 8.94
N LYS A 196 -4.08 -21.96 9.84
CA LYS A 196 -3.62 -21.96 11.22
C LYS A 196 -4.81 -22.13 12.16
N ASN A 197 -4.83 -23.20 12.94
CA ASN A 197 -5.80 -23.36 14.00
C ASN A 197 -5.45 -22.40 15.15
N ARG A 198 -6.45 -21.64 15.62
CA ARG A 198 -6.29 -20.63 16.69
C ARG A 198 -6.99 -21.04 17.98
N GLY A 199 -7.93 -21.98 17.93
CA GLY A 199 -8.68 -22.42 19.10
C GLY A 199 -9.31 -23.81 18.92
N LYS A 200 -10.20 -24.15 19.86
CA LYS A 200 -10.86 -25.47 19.94
C LYS A 200 -12.30 -25.44 19.44
N GLU A 201 -12.88 -24.26 19.25
CA GLU A 201 -14.29 -24.07 18.89
C GLU A 201 -14.45 -23.66 17.43
N GLY A 202 -13.49 -24.07 16.59
CA GLY A 202 -13.45 -23.74 15.17
C GLY A 202 -12.74 -22.45 14.85
N GLU A 203 -12.05 -21.79 15.79
CA GLU A 203 -11.27 -20.60 15.47
C GLU A 203 -10.04 -20.96 14.63
N HIS A 204 -9.93 -20.33 13.47
CA HIS A 204 -8.83 -20.56 12.56
C HIS A 204 -8.59 -19.37 11.63
N GLU A 205 -7.43 -19.38 10.98
CA GLU A 205 -7.06 -18.37 10.00
C GLU A 205 -6.66 -19.05 8.71
N TYR A 206 -7.26 -18.61 7.60
CA TYR A 206 -6.81 -18.98 6.27
C TYR A 206 -5.88 -17.93 5.72
N TYR A 207 -4.76 -18.37 5.17
CA TYR A 207 -3.75 -17.56 4.50
C TYR A 207 -3.76 -17.92 3.01
N TYR A 208 -4.13 -16.97 2.17
CA TYR A 208 -4.28 -17.17 0.74
C TYR A 208 -3.09 -16.56 -0.02
N THR A 209 -2.39 -17.39 -0.78
CA THR A 209 -1.27 -16.95 -1.63
C THR A 209 -1.75 -16.27 -2.92
N LEU A 210 -2.88 -16.72 -3.48
CA LEU A 210 -3.51 -16.18 -4.70
C LEU A 210 -2.55 -15.98 -5.90
N GLU A 211 -1.38 -16.63 -5.90
CA GLU A 211 -0.26 -16.32 -6.80
C GLU A 211 -0.55 -16.64 -8.27
N LYS A 212 -1.53 -17.52 -8.50
CA LYS A 212 -1.98 -17.95 -9.83
C LYS A 212 -3.15 -17.14 -10.38
N LEU A 213 -3.77 -16.29 -9.56
CA LEU A 213 -4.84 -15.41 -10.02
C LEU A 213 -4.23 -14.17 -10.69
N GLU A 214 -4.93 -13.65 -11.70
CA GLU A 214 -4.65 -12.32 -12.21
C GLU A 214 -4.84 -11.26 -11.13
N LEU A 215 -4.09 -10.16 -11.18
CA LEU A 215 -4.06 -9.18 -10.09
C LEU A 215 -5.45 -8.56 -9.82
N LYS A 216 -6.27 -8.38 -10.87
CA LYS A 216 -7.67 -7.94 -10.73
C LYS A 216 -8.54 -8.97 -10.00
N ASP A 217 -8.34 -10.26 -10.27
CA ASP A 217 -9.08 -11.34 -9.62
C ASP A 217 -8.66 -11.52 -8.16
N ARG A 218 -7.38 -11.25 -7.83
CA ARG A 218 -6.92 -11.16 -6.44
C ARG A 218 -7.68 -10.07 -5.68
N LEU A 219 -7.82 -8.88 -6.27
CA LEU A 219 -8.59 -7.79 -5.67
C LEU A 219 -10.05 -8.20 -5.46
N ASN A 220 -10.69 -8.77 -6.48
CA ASN A 220 -12.08 -9.23 -6.39
C ASN A 220 -12.25 -10.29 -5.29
N PHE A 221 -11.29 -11.22 -5.19
CA PHE A 221 -11.29 -12.25 -4.16
C PHE A 221 -11.27 -11.64 -2.75
N ILE A 222 -10.36 -10.69 -2.52
CA ILE A 222 -10.20 -10.00 -1.23
C ILE A 222 -11.47 -9.23 -0.88
N LEU A 223 -11.99 -8.42 -1.80
CA LEU A 223 -13.16 -7.58 -1.56
C LEU A 223 -14.40 -8.41 -1.25
N LYS A 224 -14.65 -9.47 -2.03
CA LYS A 224 -15.79 -10.35 -1.79
C LYS A 224 -15.63 -11.12 -0.49
N SER A 225 -14.42 -11.59 -0.16
CA SER A 225 -14.14 -12.23 1.13
C SER A 225 -14.41 -11.31 2.31
N LYS A 226 -13.93 -10.06 2.26
CA LYS A 226 -14.18 -9.04 3.30
C LYS A 226 -15.66 -8.68 3.47
N SER A 227 -16.45 -8.72 2.40
CA SER A 227 -17.90 -8.46 2.49
C SER A 227 -18.64 -9.45 3.40
N TYR A 228 -18.02 -10.61 3.70
CA TYR A 228 -18.52 -11.57 4.68
C TYR A 228 -18.10 -11.25 6.13
N ASP A 229 -17.18 -10.33 6.35
CA ASP A 229 -16.81 -9.84 7.68
C ASP A 229 -17.64 -8.61 8.07
N GLU A 230 -18.09 -7.83 7.08
CA GLU A 230 -18.79 -6.57 7.30
C GLU A 230 -20.26 -6.78 7.68
N LYS A 231 -20.75 -5.93 8.61
CA LYS A 231 -22.18 -5.86 8.91
C LYS A 231 -22.92 -5.29 7.69
N PRO A 232 -24.07 -5.87 7.31
CA PRO A 232 -24.90 -5.29 6.24
C PRO A 232 -25.18 -3.82 6.58
N ASN A 233 -24.94 -2.92 5.61
CA ASN A 233 -25.09 -1.46 5.67
C ASN A 233 -23.95 -0.62 6.26
N THR A 234 -22.76 -1.18 6.48
CA THR A 234 -21.58 -0.33 6.70
C THR A 234 -21.11 0.27 5.37
N LYS A 235 -21.42 1.55 5.13
CA LYS A 235 -20.97 2.24 3.92
C LYS A 235 -19.47 2.47 4.01
N LYS A 236 -18.71 1.88 3.09
CA LYS A 236 -17.28 2.15 2.94
C LYS A 236 -17.07 3.62 2.53
N LEU A 237 -16.35 4.38 3.36
CA LEU A 237 -16.16 5.83 3.21
C LEU A 237 -14.86 6.22 2.50
N SER A 238 -13.91 5.29 2.39
CA SER A 238 -12.61 5.55 1.78
C SER A 238 -12.10 4.34 1.00
N PRO A 239 -11.32 4.58 -0.07
CA PRO A 239 -10.64 3.51 -0.79
C PRO A 239 -9.63 2.79 0.10
N GLU A 240 -9.45 1.49 -0.12
CA GLU A 240 -8.44 0.68 0.56
C GLU A 240 -7.32 0.25 -0.39
N LEU A 241 -6.14 0.05 0.20
CA LEU A 241 -4.97 -0.48 -0.47
C LEU A 241 -4.62 -1.84 0.12
N TYR A 242 -4.60 -2.86 -0.73
CA TYR A 242 -4.14 -4.20 -0.40
C TYR A 242 -2.75 -4.43 -0.97
N PHE A 243 -1.90 -5.15 -0.24
CA PHE A 243 -0.58 -5.54 -0.71
C PHE A 243 -0.16 -6.81 0.03
N PRO A 244 0.64 -7.68 -0.61
CA PRO A 244 1.06 -8.91 0.01
C PRO A 244 2.09 -8.65 1.10
N TYR A 245 2.23 -9.62 1.99
CA TYR A 245 3.22 -9.64 3.05
C TYR A 245 3.77 -11.05 3.24
N TYR A 246 4.91 -11.15 3.90
CA TYR A 246 5.53 -12.43 4.21
C TYR A 246 5.10 -12.94 5.57
N ILE A 247 4.83 -14.24 5.66
CA ILE A 247 4.67 -14.96 6.93
C ILE A 247 5.63 -16.15 6.97
N SER A 248 6.10 -16.50 8.16
CA SER A 248 6.89 -17.70 8.38
C SER A 248 6.00 -18.96 8.31
N ASN A 249 6.49 -20.02 7.66
CA ASN A 249 5.70 -21.23 7.41
C ASN A 249 5.58 -22.18 8.62
N TYR A 250 6.28 -21.93 9.72
CA TYR A 250 6.51 -22.94 10.77
C TYR A 250 5.25 -23.50 11.48
N ASP A 251 4.07 -22.87 11.34
CA ASP A 251 2.81 -23.32 11.99
C ASP A 251 1.64 -23.48 11.00
N LEU A 252 1.92 -23.54 9.70
CA LEU A 252 0.88 -23.50 8.66
C LEU A 252 0.65 -24.87 8.04
N THR A 253 -0.61 -25.30 7.97
CA THR A 253 -1.00 -26.53 7.27
C THR A 253 -1.56 -26.18 5.90
N GLU A 254 -0.98 -26.72 4.82
CA GLU A 254 -1.52 -26.53 3.47
C GLU A 254 -2.86 -27.26 3.33
N VAL A 255 -3.87 -26.55 2.84
CA VAL A 255 -5.21 -27.06 2.58
C VAL A 255 -5.27 -27.54 1.14
N LYS A 256 -5.54 -28.84 0.94
CA LYS A 256 -5.71 -29.45 -0.38
C LYS A 256 -7.14 -29.28 -0.90
#